data_AF-A0A8H3WL04-F1
#
_entry.id   AF-A0A8H3WL04-F1
#
_cell.length_a   1.000
_cell.length_b   1.000
_cell.length_c   1.000
_cell.angle_alpha   90.00
_cell.angle_beta   90.00
_cell.angle_gamma   90.00
#
_symmetry.space_group_name_H-M   'P 1'
#
loop_
_entity.id
_entity.type
_entity.pdbx_description
1 polymer ?
#
loop_
_entity_poly.entity_id
_entity_poly.type
_entity_poly.pdbx_seq_one_letter_code
_entity_poly.pdbx_strand_id
1 'polypeptide(L)'
;MADIASLKALMLLARSQSTTIHFSLETSYGLVLEYQSGKQLCLHLKDSTTASSTQISTQSHPEGLEYEPSSGSKPPVVPDSRPDDLSKAQLDSVGPGQQTPKPGYRYLIDPDYGTSALWYRPKWPGNPGGEFHIDLRSLKYRYSSAWIEAFEKWERRWTEAFKAQECHLGSYKEPFPDLEERKTWFVEGALLAAWLVLQNDVDQVAYDPDDGIFELRRDGLEETLAGMLYDLTDGLKIKEESDAD
;
A
#
# COMPACT_ATOMS: atom_id res chain seq x y z
N MET A 1 9.14 -2.45 -18.91
CA MET A 1 9.20 -2.27 -17.44
C MET A 1 10.65 -2.02 -17.11
N ALA A 2 10.96 -0.97 -16.34
CA ALA A 2 12.32 -0.75 -15.85
C ALA A 2 12.66 -1.92 -14.93
N ASP A 3 13.64 -2.71 -15.31
CA ASP A 3 14.10 -3.88 -14.57
C ASP A 3 14.70 -3.41 -13.23
N ILE A 4 14.35 -4.05 -12.12
CA ILE A 4 14.94 -3.77 -10.80
C ILE A 4 16.45 -3.93 -10.82
N ALA A 5 16.99 -4.76 -11.70
CA ALA A 5 18.43 -4.83 -11.95
C ALA A 5 19.01 -3.46 -12.35
N SER A 6 18.26 -2.62 -13.06
CA SER A 6 18.65 -1.25 -13.43
C SER A 6 18.68 -0.31 -12.22
N LEU A 7 17.68 -0.40 -11.33
CA LEU A 7 17.65 0.35 -10.06
C LEU A 7 18.81 -0.07 -9.14
N LYS A 8 19.04 -1.37 -8.98
CA LYS A 8 20.17 -1.92 -8.22
C LYS A 8 21.52 -1.46 -8.80
N ALA A 9 21.69 -1.55 -10.12
CA ALA A 9 22.91 -1.10 -10.79
C ALA A 9 23.16 0.40 -10.61
N LEU A 10 22.10 1.22 -10.69
CA LEU A 10 22.19 2.67 -10.44
C LEU A 10 22.54 2.97 -8.98
N MET A 11 21.96 2.24 -8.01
CA MET A 11 22.30 2.39 -6.59
C MET A 11 23.74 1.97 -6.29
N LEU A 12 24.24 0.91 -6.93
CA LEU A 12 25.64 0.48 -6.79
C LEU A 12 26.61 1.50 -7.38
N LEU A 13 26.31 2.06 -8.56
CA LEU A 13 27.12 3.12 -9.16
C LEU A 13 27.12 4.39 -8.29
N ALA A 14 26.01 4.68 -7.59
CA ALA A 14 25.90 5.85 -6.69
C ALA A 14 26.83 5.74 -5.48
N ARG A 15 27.29 4.54 -5.13
CA ARG A 15 28.31 4.30 -4.09
C ARG A 15 29.74 4.63 -4.57
N SER A 16 29.97 4.82 -5.88
CA SER A 16 31.29 5.19 -6.40
C SER A 16 31.57 6.68 -6.19
N GLN A 17 32.69 7.01 -5.54
CA GLN A 17 33.07 8.41 -5.21
C GLN A 17 33.45 9.26 -6.45
N SER A 18 33.55 8.65 -7.63
CA SER A 18 33.95 9.30 -8.88
C SER A 18 32.79 9.59 -9.84
N THR A 19 31.55 9.23 -9.46
CA THR A 19 30.40 9.30 -10.38
C THR A 19 29.24 10.05 -9.75
N THR A 20 28.77 11.09 -10.42
CA THR A 20 27.49 11.74 -10.10
C THR A 20 26.39 11.07 -10.90
N ILE A 21 25.36 10.56 -10.23
CA ILE A 21 24.22 9.91 -10.86
C ILE A 21 23.00 10.79 -10.72
N HIS A 22 22.28 10.91 -11.83
CA HIS A 22 20.97 11.50 -11.88
C HIS A 22 20.06 10.51 -12.59
N PHE A 23 18.98 10.10 -11.96
CA PHE A 23 17.95 9.32 -12.63
C PHE A 23 16.56 9.82 -12.22
N SER A 24 15.63 9.64 -13.14
CA SER A 24 14.20 9.84 -12.92
C SER A 24 13.48 8.60 -13.43
N LEU A 25 12.58 8.07 -12.61
CA LEU A 25 11.69 6.96 -12.95
C LEU A 25 10.26 7.46 -12.87
N GLU A 26 9.52 7.31 -13.96
CA GLU A 26 8.09 7.63 -14.02
C GLU A 26 7.30 6.32 -14.12
N THR A 27 6.33 6.14 -13.22
CA THR A 27 5.41 5.02 -13.28
C THR A 27 4.26 5.32 -14.24
N SER A 28 3.61 4.27 -14.75
CA SER A 28 2.43 4.43 -15.63
C SER A 28 1.24 5.10 -14.95
N TYR A 29 1.26 5.20 -13.62
CA TYR A 29 0.24 5.85 -12.80
C TYR A 29 0.66 7.25 -12.32
N GLY A 30 1.74 7.80 -12.88
CA GLY A 30 2.13 9.20 -12.69
C GLY A 30 2.92 9.49 -11.41
N LEU A 31 3.45 8.47 -10.73
CA LEU A 31 4.45 8.69 -9.69
C LEU A 31 5.81 8.94 -10.35
N VAL A 32 6.52 9.97 -9.92
CA VAL A 32 7.87 10.28 -10.36
C VAL A 32 8.82 10.12 -9.18
N LEU A 33 9.86 9.32 -9.38
CA LEU A 33 10.95 9.08 -8.44
C LEU A 33 12.22 9.72 -9.00
N GLU A 34 12.74 10.75 -8.34
CA GLU A 34 13.96 11.43 -8.76
C GLU A 34 15.08 11.22 -7.75
N TYR A 35 16.27 10.92 -8.25
CA TYR A 35 17.46 10.80 -7.43
C TYR A 35 18.63 11.54 -8.07
N GLN A 36 19.39 12.23 -7.22
CA GLN A 36 20.66 12.85 -7.57
C GLN A 36 21.69 12.49 -6.50
N SER A 37 22.87 12.05 -6.91
CA SER A 37 23.99 11.78 -5.98
C SER A 37 24.27 12.97 -5.07
N GLY A 38 24.37 12.70 -3.77
CA GLY A 38 24.57 13.73 -2.73
C GLY A 38 23.31 14.53 -2.38
N LYS A 39 22.15 14.18 -2.94
CA LYS A 39 20.84 14.71 -2.56
C LYS A 39 19.93 13.59 -2.05
N GLN A 40 18.83 14.01 -1.43
CA GLN A 40 17.77 13.11 -1.00
C GLN A 40 16.98 12.61 -2.23
N LEU A 41 16.46 11.38 -2.13
CA LEU A 41 15.41 10.88 -3.02
C LEU A 41 14.23 11.87 -2.98
N CYS A 42 13.58 12.13 -4.12
CA CYS A 42 12.40 12.99 -4.20
C CYS A 42 11.26 12.22 -4.85
N LEU A 43 10.07 12.31 -4.25
CA LEU A 43 8.84 11.77 -4.81
C LEU A 43 7.85 12.88 -5.11
N HIS A 44 7.24 12.82 -6.28
CA HIS A 44 6.13 13.69 -6.60
C HIS A 44 5.17 13.04 -7.59
N LEU A 45 3.96 13.56 -7.65
CA LEU A 45 3.00 13.19 -8.68
C LEU A 45 3.24 14.08 -9.89
N LYS A 46 3.25 13.49 -11.08
CA LYS A 46 3.28 14.25 -12.32
C LYS A 46 2.03 15.11 -12.40
N ASP A 47 2.22 16.42 -12.57
CA ASP A 47 1.13 17.39 -12.68
C ASP A 47 0.13 16.91 -13.73
N SER A 48 -1.02 16.46 -13.26
CA SER A 48 -2.17 16.15 -14.10
C SER A 48 -2.78 17.49 -14.52
N THR A 49 -2.11 18.20 -15.42
CA THR A 49 -2.79 19.29 -16.13
C THR A 49 -3.93 18.64 -16.91
N THR A 50 -5.17 19.11 -16.68
CA THR A 50 -6.50 18.60 -17.09
C THR A 50 -7.01 17.36 -16.33
N ALA A 51 -8.14 17.40 -15.59
CA ALA A 51 -9.42 18.01 -15.93
C ALA A 51 -10.13 18.75 -14.78
N SER A 52 -10.86 19.77 -15.19
CA SER A 52 -11.55 20.79 -14.41
C SER A 52 -12.46 20.29 -13.29
N SER A 53 -12.24 20.89 -12.12
CA SER A 53 -13.31 21.29 -11.20
C SER A 53 -14.50 21.84 -12.00
N THR A 54 -15.63 21.12 -11.97
CA THR A 54 -16.94 21.71 -12.23
C THR A 54 -17.74 21.56 -10.96
N GLN A 55 -17.85 22.66 -10.23
CA GLN A 55 -18.89 22.87 -9.23
C GLN A 55 -20.26 22.69 -9.88
N ILE A 56 -21.10 21.84 -9.29
CA ILE A 56 -22.56 22.00 -9.25
C ILE A 56 -22.95 21.58 -7.83
N SER A 57 -23.08 22.54 -6.91
CA SER A 57 -24.30 23.28 -6.56
C SER A 57 -25.37 22.40 -5.91
N THR A 58 -25.57 22.69 -4.62
CA THR A 58 -26.67 22.34 -3.74
C THR A 58 -28.04 22.46 -4.42
N GLN A 59 -28.88 21.42 -4.37
CA GLN A 59 -30.29 21.54 -4.01
C GLN A 59 -31.03 20.20 -3.83
N SER A 60 -31.77 20.16 -2.71
CA SER A 60 -33.07 19.52 -2.45
C SER A 60 -33.24 18.00 -2.36
N HIS A 61 -33.58 17.59 -1.13
CA HIS A 61 -34.52 16.52 -0.71
C HIS A 61 -35.75 16.36 -1.64
N PRO A 62 -36.36 15.16 -1.73
CA PRO A 62 -37.41 14.81 -0.76
C PRO A 62 -37.37 13.38 -0.20
N GLU A 63 -38.05 13.23 0.95
CA GLU A 63 -38.91 12.13 1.45
C GLU A 63 -39.09 10.94 0.47
N GLY A 64 -39.04 9.67 0.85
CA GLY A 64 -39.40 8.98 2.08
C GLY A 64 -40.15 7.72 1.64
N LEU A 65 -39.85 6.53 2.19
CA LEU A 65 -40.76 5.37 2.27
C LEU A 65 -40.15 4.29 3.16
N GLU A 66 -41.03 3.75 3.99
CA GLU A 66 -40.85 2.89 5.17
C GLU A 66 -40.87 1.37 4.85
N TYR A 67 -40.14 0.61 5.68
CA TYR A 67 -40.31 -0.78 6.17
C TYR A 67 -40.63 -1.94 5.17
N GLU A 68 -40.06 -3.15 5.24
CA GLU A 68 -39.99 -4.10 6.37
C GLU A 68 -38.97 -5.26 6.11
N PRO A 69 -38.68 -6.13 7.12
CA PRO A 69 -37.53 -7.04 7.15
C PRO A 69 -37.83 -8.44 6.60
N SER A 70 -36.81 -9.16 6.14
CA SER A 70 -36.92 -10.59 5.85
C SER A 70 -35.74 -11.40 6.42
N SER A 71 -36.12 -12.56 6.95
CA SER A 71 -35.42 -13.45 7.86
C SER A 71 -34.81 -14.67 7.15
N GLY A 72 -33.71 -15.20 7.69
CA GLY A 72 -33.12 -16.53 7.42
C GLY A 72 -32.18 -16.57 6.21
N SER A 73 -30.99 -17.17 6.22
CA SER A 73 -30.47 -18.28 7.03
C SER A 73 -28.93 -18.29 7.01
N LYS A 74 -28.32 -18.67 8.13
CA LYS A 74 -26.88 -19.00 8.29
C LYS A 74 -26.56 -20.35 7.61
N PRO A 75 -25.34 -20.52 7.07
CA PRO A 75 -24.53 -21.68 7.47
C PRO A 75 -23.02 -21.32 7.60
N PRO A 76 -22.15 -22.29 7.95
CA PRO A 76 -21.55 -22.49 9.26
C PRO A 76 -20.20 -21.79 9.46
N VAL A 77 -19.93 -21.50 10.74
CA VAL A 77 -18.66 -20.98 11.27
C VAL A 77 -17.59 -22.07 11.19
N VAL A 78 -16.45 -21.73 10.58
CA VAL A 78 -15.17 -22.46 10.71
C VAL A 78 -14.17 -21.50 11.39
N PRO A 79 -13.31 -21.99 12.29
CA PRO A 79 -12.67 -21.16 13.31
C PRO A 79 -11.63 -20.21 12.72
N ASP A 80 -11.81 -18.94 13.05
CA ASP A 80 -10.84 -17.87 12.91
C ASP A 80 -9.55 -18.25 13.65
N SER A 81 -8.43 -18.29 12.93
CA SER A 81 -7.12 -18.63 13.46
C SER A 81 -6.13 -17.59 12.99
N ARG A 82 -6.22 -16.35 13.51
CA ARG A 82 -5.07 -15.44 13.64
C ARG A 82 -5.21 -14.59 14.91
N PRO A 83 -4.09 -14.19 15.52
CA PRO A 83 -3.97 -14.02 16.95
C PRO A 83 -4.33 -12.60 17.40
N ASP A 84 -5.06 -12.54 18.51
CA ASP A 84 -5.04 -11.40 19.44
C ASP A 84 -3.61 -11.20 19.98
N ASP A 85 -2.70 -10.62 19.20
CA ASP A 85 -1.45 -10.11 19.77
C ASP A 85 -0.79 -9.00 18.93
N LEU A 86 -1.46 -7.86 18.81
CA LEU A 86 -0.83 -6.58 18.51
C LEU A 86 -0.98 -5.64 19.70
N SER A 87 -0.44 -6.06 20.85
CA SER A 87 -0.40 -5.25 22.07
C SER A 87 1.04 -4.96 22.50
N LYS A 88 1.86 -4.39 21.60
CA LYS A 88 3.10 -3.71 22.00
C LYS A 88 3.65 -2.78 20.92
N ALA A 89 3.10 -1.57 20.86
CA ALA A 89 3.84 -0.40 20.41
C ALA A 89 3.39 0.82 21.24
N GLN A 90 4.35 1.38 21.97
CA GLN A 90 4.37 2.61 22.78
C GLN A 90 3.03 3.34 23.04
N LEU A 91 2.58 3.21 24.29
CA LEU A 91 1.78 4.23 24.98
C LEU A 91 2.68 5.46 25.24
N ASP A 92 2.74 6.38 24.28
CA ASP A 92 3.18 7.74 24.60
C ASP A 92 2.08 8.40 25.42
N SER A 93 2.36 8.58 26.72
CA SER A 93 1.56 9.41 27.60
C SER A 93 1.63 10.85 27.14
N VAL A 94 0.61 11.31 26.40
CA VAL A 94 0.38 12.72 26.10
C VAL A 94 -0.85 13.17 26.89
N GLY A 95 -0.69 14.24 27.68
CA GLY A 95 -1.73 14.82 28.53
C GLY A 95 -2.95 15.34 27.75
N PRO A 96 -3.98 15.88 28.42
CA PRO A 96 -5.25 16.26 27.81
C PRO A 96 -5.10 17.55 27.00
N GLY A 97 -4.49 17.45 25.83
CA GLY A 97 -4.66 18.38 24.73
C GLY A 97 -5.42 17.65 23.64
N GLN A 98 -6.66 18.05 23.38
CA GLN A 98 -7.45 17.57 22.24
C GLN A 98 -6.64 17.81 20.95
N GLN A 99 -5.93 16.80 20.49
CA GLN A 99 -5.50 16.74 19.10
C GLN A 99 -6.78 16.49 18.30
N THR A 100 -7.32 17.54 17.68
CA THR A 100 -8.30 17.38 16.62
C THR A 100 -7.75 16.36 15.62
N PRO A 101 -8.47 15.28 15.29
CA PRO A 101 -7.98 14.28 14.36
C PRO A 101 -7.62 15.00 13.05
N LYS A 102 -6.38 14.84 12.60
CA LYS A 102 -5.96 15.36 11.29
C LYS A 102 -6.92 14.76 10.24
N PRO A 103 -7.55 15.59 9.39
CA PRO A 103 -8.46 15.08 8.38
C PRO A 103 -7.67 14.23 7.37
N GLY A 104 -8.20 13.06 7.03
CA GLY A 104 -7.64 12.20 5.98
C GLY A 104 -7.89 10.71 6.22
N TYR A 105 -7.92 9.93 5.15
CA TYR A 105 -8.00 8.48 5.19
C TYR A 105 -6.68 7.88 5.67
N ARG A 106 -6.77 6.75 6.37
CA ARG A 106 -5.62 5.88 6.62
C ARG A 106 -5.87 4.52 6.00
N TYR A 107 -4.95 4.07 5.18
CA TYR A 107 -5.04 2.79 4.49
C TYR A 107 -4.07 1.78 5.06
N LEU A 108 -4.40 0.50 4.87
CA LEU A 108 -3.52 -0.64 5.00
C LEU A 108 -3.53 -1.36 3.64
N ILE A 109 -2.36 -1.62 3.10
CA ILE A 109 -2.15 -2.50 1.95
C ILE A 109 -1.56 -3.79 2.53
N ASP A 110 -2.37 -4.83 2.53
CA ASP A 110 -2.07 -6.15 3.10
C ASP A 110 -2.69 -7.20 2.16
N PRO A 111 -1.86 -7.94 1.40
CA PRO A 111 -2.34 -8.95 0.47
C PRO A 111 -3.01 -10.12 1.21
N ASP A 112 -4.32 -10.20 1.05
CA ASP A 112 -5.11 -11.32 1.55
C ASP A 112 -5.88 -11.97 0.40
N TYR A 113 -5.88 -13.30 0.39
CA TYR A 113 -6.41 -14.08 -0.70
C TYR A 113 -7.93 -13.90 -0.84
N GLY A 114 -8.35 -13.51 -2.05
CA GLY A 114 -9.76 -13.27 -2.35
C GLY A 114 -10.25 -11.87 -1.97
N THR A 115 -9.34 -10.98 -1.59
CA THR A 115 -9.62 -9.58 -1.28
C THR A 115 -9.01 -8.67 -2.35
N SER A 116 -9.11 -7.36 -2.15
CA SER A 116 -8.46 -6.36 -3.00
C SER A 116 -7.08 -5.97 -2.49
N ALA A 117 -6.59 -6.59 -1.41
CA ALA A 117 -5.39 -6.21 -0.68
C ALA A 117 -5.39 -4.78 -0.09
N LEU A 118 -6.50 -4.04 -0.18
CA LEU A 118 -6.60 -2.66 0.29
C LEU A 118 -7.71 -2.52 1.35
N TRP A 119 -7.34 -1.89 2.45
CA TRP A 119 -8.15 -1.79 3.65
C TRP A 119 -8.13 -0.39 4.23
N TYR A 120 -9.20 0.01 4.90
CA TYR A 120 -9.16 1.09 5.86
C TYR A 120 -8.45 0.64 7.13
N ARG A 121 -7.53 1.45 7.66
CA ARG A 121 -6.97 1.22 9.00
C ARG A 121 -8.11 1.15 10.02
N PRO A 122 -8.22 0.04 10.77
CA PRO A 122 -9.28 -0.12 11.77
C PRO A 122 -9.24 1.00 12.81
N LYS A 123 -10.42 1.44 13.26
CA LYS A 123 -10.60 2.42 14.36
C LYS A 123 -10.02 3.82 14.09
N TRP A 124 -9.53 4.12 12.88
CA TRP A 124 -9.12 5.48 12.53
C TRP A 124 -10.37 6.35 12.31
N PRO A 125 -10.56 7.45 13.07
CA PRO A 125 -11.78 8.25 13.00
C PRO A 125 -11.98 8.98 11.67
N GLY A 126 -10.93 9.14 10.86
CA GLY A 126 -11.03 9.73 9.52
C GLY A 126 -11.50 8.76 8.43
N ASN A 127 -11.61 7.46 8.74
CA ASN A 127 -12.11 6.46 7.80
C ASN A 127 -13.64 6.31 7.90
N PRO A 128 -14.32 5.86 6.83
CA PRO A 128 -15.73 5.49 6.89
C PRO A 128 -15.96 4.39 7.93
N GLY A 129 -17.08 4.46 8.65
CA GLY A 129 -17.51 3.36 9.52
C GLY A 129 -18.06 2.19 8.72
N GLY A 130 -17.94 0.97 9.24
CA GLY A 130 -18.46 -0.25 8.62
C GLY A 130 -17.35 -1.21 8.19
N GLU A 131 -17.48 -1.74 6.98
CA GLU A 131 -16.51 -2.67 6.41
C GLU A 131 -15.15 -2.01 6.18
N PHE A 132 -14.08 -2.66 6.66
CA PHE A 132 -12.72 -2.17 6.49
C PHE A 132 -12.12 -2.57 5.15
N HIS A 133 -12.64 -3.63 4.53
CA HIS A 133 -12.26 -4.05 3.20
C HIS A 133 -12.73 -3.02 2.16
N ILE A 134 -11.87 -2.69 1.20
CA ILE A 134 -12.19 -1.70 0.18
C ILE A 134 -12.33 -2.39 -1.18
N ASP A 135 -13.54 -2.33 -1.76
CA ASP A 135 -13.69 -2.57 -3.20
C ASP A 135 -12.98 -1.43 -3.96
N LEU A 136 -11.93 -1.76 -4.73
CA LEU A 136 -11.18 -0.79 -5.55
C LEU A 136 -12.09 -0.01 -6.52
N ARG A 137 -13.21 -0.59 -6.94
CA ARG A 137 -14.19 0.10 -7.79
C ARG A 137 -14.82 1.31 -7.09
N SER A 138 -14.92 1.29 -5.77
CA SER A 138 -15.41 2.42 -4.96
C SER A 138 -14.42 3.60 -4.94
N LEU A 139 -13.16 3.37 -5.30
CA LEU A 139 -12.12 4.40 -5.35
C LEU A 139 -12.05 5.12 -6.69
N LYS A 140 -12.80 4.69 -7.72
CA LYS A 140 -12.78 5.27 -9.08
C LYS A 140 -13.15 6.75 -9.13
N TYR A 141 -13.91 7.24 -8.17
CA TYR A 141 -14.26 8.67 -8.06
C TYR A 141 -13.25 9.48 -7.26
N ARG A 142 -12.32 8.83 -6.56
CA ARG A 142 -11.31 9.47 -5.70
C ARG A 142 -9.95 9.51 -6.37
N TYR A 143 -9.54 8.39 -6.97
CA TYR A 143 -8.18 8.21 -7.48
C TYR A 143 -8.18 7.90 -8.98
N SER A 144 -7.04 8.11 -9.62
CA SER A 144 -6.90 7.95 -11.06
C SER A 144 -7.14 6.49 -11.48
N SER A 145 -7.76 6.29 -12.64
CA SER A 145 -7.95 4.95 -13.21
C SER A 145 -6.62 4.25 -13.44
N ALA A 146 -5.57 5.00 -13.82
CA ALA A 146 -4.23 4.46 -14.03
C ALA A 146 -3.63 3.84 -12.76
N TRP A 147 -3.81 4.48 -11.58
CA TRP A 147 -3.37 3.89 -10.32
C TRP A 147 -4.21 2.68 -9.94
N ILE A 148 -5.54 2.74 -10.11
CA ILE A 148 -6.44 1.62 -9.83
C ILE A 148 -6.08 0.39 -10.68
N GLU A 149 -5.87 0.57 -11.98
CA GLU A 149 -5.48 -0.50 -12.89
C GLU A 149 -4.09 -1.08 -12.55
N ALA A 150 -3.14 -0.23 -12.14
CA ALA A 150 -1.84 -0.68 -11.69
C ALA A 150 -1.93 -1.49 -10.38
N PHE A 151 -2.78 -1.06 -9.45
CA PHE A 151 -3.04 -1.76 -8.20
C PHE A 151 -3.71 -3.12 -8.42
N GLU A 152 -4.77 -3.17 -9.23
CA GLU A 152 -5.44 -4.42 -9.60
C GLU A 152 -4.49 -5.41 -10.28
N LYS A 153 -3.54 -4.91 -11.09
CA LYS A 153 -2.53 -5.77 -11.71
C LYS A 153 -1.53 -6.31 -10.67
N TRP A 154 -1.10 -5.47 -9.74
CA TRP A 154 -0.18 -5.85 -8.66
C TRP A 154 -0.79 -6.89 -7.72
N GLU A 155 -2.04 -6.69 -7.28
CA GLU A 155 -2.78 -7.65 -6.43
C GLU A 155 -2.97 -8.98 -7.16
N ARG A 156 -3.41 -8.93 -8.43
CA ARG A 156 -3.66 -10.14 -9.21
C ARG A 156 -2.42 -11.02 -9.35
N ARG A 157 -1.24 -10.43 -9.52
CA ARG A 157 0.03 -11.18 -9.58
C ARG A 157 0.24 -12.00 -8.31
N TRP A 158 0.02 -11.41 -7.13
CA TRP A 158 0.11 -12.13 -5.87
C TRP A 158 -0.95 -13.22 -5.77
N THR A 159 -2.20 -12.92 -6.10
CA THR A 159 -3.31 -13.89 -6.05
C THR A 159 -3.08 -15.09 -6.99
N GLU A 160 -2.54 -14.85 -8.19
CA GLU A 160 -2.18 -15.92 -9.13
C GLU A 160 -1.01 -16.76 -8.62
N ALA A 161 0.01 -16.13 -8.04
CA ALA A 161 1.17 -16.81 -7.46
C ALA A 161 0.78 -17.65 -6.23
N PHE A 162 -0.03 -17.08 -5.32
CA PHE A 162 -0.61 -17.76 -4.15
C PHE A 162 -1.45 -18.98 -4.55
N LYS A 163 -2.20 -18.89 -5.66
CA LYS A 163 -2.93 -20.03 -6.23
C LYS A 163 -1.99 -21.09 -6.79
N ALA A 164 -0.99 -20.68 -7.58
CA ALA A 164 -0.04 -21.59 -8.21
C ALA A 164 0.77 -22.39 -7.18
N GLN A 165 1.04 -21.79 -6.02
CA GLN A 165 1.70 -22.45 -4.89
C GLN A 165 0.75 -23.26 -4.01
N GLU A 166 -0.54 -23.35 -4.36
CA GLU A 166 -1.57 -24.05 -3.58
C GLU A 166 -1.70 -23.53 -2.14
N CYS A 167 -1.31 -22.27 -1.88
CA CYS A 167 -1.35 -21.69 -0.52
C CYS A 167 -2.79 -21.61 0.01
N HIS A 168 -3.75 -21.37 -0.88
CA HIS A 168 -5.19 -21.43 -0.61
C HIS A 168 -5.69 -22.83 -0.20
N LEU A 169 -4.90 -23.89 -0.42
CA LEU A 169 -5.15 -25.26 0.04
C LEU A 169 -4.35 -25.61 1.29
N GLY A 170 -3.65 -24.64 1.89
CA GLY A 170 -2.85 -24.83 3.10
C GLY A 170 -1.45 -25.38 2.84
N SER A 171 -0.85 -25.11 1.68
CA SER A 171 0.53 -25.53 1.39
C SER A 171 1.58 -24.78 2.23
N TYR A 172 1.23 -23.61 2.77
CA TYR A 172 2.12 -22.66 3.48
C TYR A 172 3.37 -22.25 2.70
N LYS A 173 3.38 -22.49 1.39
CA LYS A 173 4.49 -22.08 0.53
C LYS A 173 4.49 -20.57 0.36
N GLU A 174 5.68 -20.04 0.11
CA GLU A 174 5.90 -18.67 -0.29
C GLU A 174 5.33 -18.41 -1.71
N PRO A 175 4.39 -17.45 -1.88
CA PRO A 175 3.78 -17.14 -3.17
C PRO A 175 4.78 -16.87 -4.30
N PHE A 176 5.89 -16.18 -4.00
CA PHE A 176 6.94 -15.88 -4.97
C PHE A 176 8.26 -16.61 -4.60
N PRO A 177 8.47 -17.85 -5.07
CA PRO A 177 9.70 -18.59 -4.80
C PRO A 177 10.94 -17.91 -5.38
N ASP A 178 10.80 -17.25 -6.52
CA ASP A 178 11.88 -16.47 -7.10
C ASP A 178 12.08 -15.16 -6.32
N LEU A 179 13.29 -14.98 -5.78
CA LEU A 179 13.62 -13.84 -4.93
C LEU A 179 13.54 -12.50 -5.67
N GLU A 180 13.91 -12.46 -6.95
CA GLU A 180 13.90 -11.22 -7.72
C GLU A 180 12.47 -10.84 -8.11
N GLU A 181 11.61 -11.82 -8.42
CA GLU A 181 10.19 -11.60 -8.61
C GLU A 181 9.53 -11.08 -7.33
N ARG A 182 9.83 -11.69 -6.17
CA ARG A 182 9.31 -11.24 -4.86
C ARG A 182 9.72 -9.81 -4.56
N LYS A 183 11.01 -9.48 -4.74
CA LYS A 183 11.52 -8.11 -4.59
C LYS A 183 10.82 -7.15 -5.55
N THR A 184 10.55 -7.59 -6.77
CA THR A 184 9.84 -6.78 -7.76
C THR A 184 8.43 -6.47 -7.35
N TRP A 185 7.68 -7.48 -6.96
CA TRP A 185 6.33 -7.30 -6.48
C TRP A 185 6.29 -6.45 -5.19
N PHE A 186 7.26 -6.64 -4.28
CA PHE A 186 7.38 -5.83 -3.07
C PHE A 186 7.60 -4.33 -3.39
N VAL A 187 8.53 -4.00 -4.28
CA VAL A 187 8.82 -2.60 -4.67
C VAL A 187 7.62 -1.98 -5.38
N GLU A 188 6.96 -2.72 -6.26
CA GLU A 188 5.76 -2.24 -6.95
C GLU A 188 4.67 -1.85 -5.95
N GLY A 189 4.45 -2.66 -4.91
CA GLY A 189 3.49 -2.35 -3.84
C GLY A 189 3.89 -1.12 -3.02
N ALA A 190 5.17 -0.98 -2.68
CA ALA A 190 5.68 0.19 -1.97
C ALA A 190 5.50 1.49 -2.78
N LEU A 191 5.70 1.45 -4.10
CA LEU A 191 5.47 2.61 -4.97
C LEU A 191 3.98 2.94 -5.11
N LEU A 192 3.10 1.94 -5.18
CA LEU A 192 1.65 2.13 -5.15
C LEU A 192 1.19 2.78 -3.83
N ALA A 193 1.77 2.36 -2.70
CA ALA A 193 1.53 2.94 -1.38
C ALA A 193 2.02 4.40 -1.31
N ALA A 194 3.22 4.67 -1.82
CA ALA A 194 3.78 6.03 -1.87
C ALA A 194 2.90 6.97 -2.71
N TRP A 195 2.40 6.52 -3.87
CA TRP A 195 1.47 7.30 -4.68
C TRP A 195 0.19 7.65 -3.90
N LEU A 196 -0.34 6.69 -3.13
CA LEU A 196 -1.57 6.88 -2.36
C LEU A 196 -1.37 7.87 -1.19
N VAL A 197 -0.22 7.84 -0.52
CA VAL A 197 0.14 8.81 0.54
C VAL A 197 0.20 10.25 0.03
N LEU A 198 0.62 10.44 -1.22
CA LEU A 198 0.72 11.77 -1.83
C LEU A 198 -0.63 12.40 -2.17
N GLN A 199 -1.74 11.67 -2.04
CA GLN A 199 -3.09 12.23 -2.23
C GLN A 199 -3.45 13.15 -1.05
N ASN A 200 -4.12 14.26 -1.35
CA ASN A 200 -4.43 15.31 -0.37
C ASN A 200 -5.35 14.84 0.77
N ASP A 201 -6.21 13.88 0.49
CA ASP A 201 -7.17 13.30 1.43
C ASP A 201 -6.62 12.10 2.20
N VAL A 202 -5.33 11.78 2.09
CA VAL A 202 -4.69 10.63 2.75
C VAL A 202 -3.69 11.10 3.81
N ASP A 203 -3.84 10.60 5.03
CA ASP A 203 -2.93 10.89 6.17
C ASP A 203 -1.75 9.91 6.21
N GLN A 204 -2.02 8.63 5.95
CA GLN A 204 -1.05 7.54 6.11
C GLN A 204 -1.46 6.32 5.28
N VAL A 205 -0.47 5.59 4.79
CA VAL A 205 -0.65 4.24 4.24
C VAL A 205 0.32 3.32 4.95
N ALA A 206 -0.19 2.25 5.52
CA ALA A 206 0.65 1.15 5.98
C ALA A 206 0.78 0.12 4.87
N TYR A 207 2.00 -0.30 4.58
CA TYR A 207 2.28 -1.36 3.64
C TYR A 207 2.80 -2.57 4.40
N ASP A 208 2.06 -3.68 4.34
CA ASP A 208 2.32 -4.91 5.09
C ASP A 208 2.29 -6.13 4.15
N PRO A 209 3.36 -6.36 3.37
CA PRO A 209 3.42 -7.45 2.40
C PRO A 209 4.01 -8.75 2.98
N ASP A 210 3.75 -9.07 4.26
CA ASP A 210 4.20 -10.24 5.05
C ASP A 210 5.43 -10.05 5.97
N ASP A 211 6.48 -9.33 5.56
CA ASP A 211 7.76 -9.24 6.31
C ASP A 211 7.91 -8.02 7.24
N GLY A 212 6.79 -7.38 7.55
CA GLY A 212 6.74 -6.23 8.46
C GLY A 212 5.98 -5.06 7.89
N ILE A 213 5.55 -4.20 8.81
CA ILE A 213 4.71 -3.06 8.50
C ILE A 213 5.59 -1.84 8.26
N PHE A 214 5.47 -1.27 7.08
CA PHE A 214 6.05 0.02 6.77
C PHE A 214 4.98 1.11 6.81
N GLU A 215 5.20 2.13 7.63
CA GLU A 215 4.27 3.24 7.80
C GLU A 215 4.69 4.42 6.94
N LEU A 216 3.97 4.66 5.84
CA LEU A 216 4.25 5.75 4.91
C LEU A 216 3.37 6.96 5.23
N ARG A 217 4.00 8.12 5.39
CA ARG A 217 3.38 9.45 5.55
C ARG A 217 4.07 10.42 4.61
N ARG A 218 3.41 11.51 4.22
CA ARG A 218 4.04 12.53 3.35
C ARG A 218 5.30 13.08 4.01
N ASP A 219 5.21 13.36 5.31
CA ASP A 219 6.37 13.71 6.11
C ASP A 219 7.25 12.46 6.29
N GLY A 220 8.43 12.47 5.69
CA GLY A 220 9.40 11.36 5.78
C GLY A 220 9.22 10.26 4.72
N LEU A 221 8.33 10.43 3.73
CA LEU A 221 8.07 9.44 2.68
C LEU A 221 9.35 8.99 1.99
N GLU A 222 10.17 9.94 1.58
CA GLU A 222 11.42 9.74 0.85
C GLU A 222 12.41 8.91 1.68
N GLU A 223 12.52 9.20 2.98
CA GLU A 223 13.42 8.49 3.90
C GLU A 223 12.97 7.06 4.12
N THR A 224 11.67 6.86 4.38
CA THR A 224 11.09 5.53 4.57
C THR A 224 11.25 4.68 3.31
N LEU A 225 10.94 5.22 2.12
CA LEU A 225 11.08 4.48 0.88
C LEU A 225 12.55 4.21 0.52
N ALA A 226 13.45 5.17 0.74
CA ALA A 226 14.87 4.95 0.54
C ALA A 226 15.41 3.86 1.49
N GLY A 227 14.96 3.83 2.74
CA GLY A 227 15.27 2.77 3.71
C GLY A 227 14.80 1.40 3.22
N MET A 228 13.54 1.28 2.78
CA MET A 228 13.03 0.05 2.19
C MET A 228 13.90 -0.41 1.02
N LEU A 229 14.15 0.47 0.04
CA LEU A 229 14.95 0.14 -1.14
C LEU A 229 16.38 -0.26 -0.75
N TYR A 230 16.97 0.40 0.23
CA TYR A 230 18.29 0.05 0.75
C TYR A 230 18.29 -1.38 1.31
N ASP A 231 17.34 -1.71 2.18
CA ASP A 231 17.21 -3.04 2.79
C ASP A 231 17.02 -4.14 1.71
N LEU A 232 16.30 -3.84 0.62
CA LEU A 232 16.18 -4.76 -0.53
C LEU A 232 17.50 -5.00 -1.28
N THR A 233 18.38 -4.00 -1.32
CA THR A 233 19.66 -4.05 -2.06
C THR A 233 20.83 -4.59 -1.25
N ASP A 234 20.88 -4.37 0.07
CA ASP A 234 21.95 -4.86 0.95
C ASP A 234 21.74 -6.31 1.41
N GLY A 235 20.70 -6.95 0.88
CA GLY A 235 20.27 -8.29 1.25
C GLY A 235 19.18 -8.18 2.29
N LEU A 236 17.93 -8.21 1.81
CA LEU A 236 16.79 -8.58 2.61
C LEU A 236 17.15 -9.78 3.47
N LYS A 237 17.14 -9.60 4.78
CA LYS A 237 16.90 -10.70 5.72
C LYS A 237 15.41 -11.08 5.67
N ILE A 238 14.83 -11.24 4.48
CA ILE A 238 13.68 -12.13 4.35
C ILE A 238 14.28 -13.46 4.73
N LYS A 239 13.78 -14.05 5.82
CA LYS A 239 14.30 -15.32 6.31
C LYS A 239 14.52 -16.26 5.12
N GLU A 240 15.78 -16.52 4.78
CA GLU A 240 16.11 -17.81 4.22
C GLU A 240 15.53 -18.81 5.21
N GLU A 241 14.67 -19.71 4.75
CA GLU A 241 14.12 -20.80 5.55
C GLU A 241 15.28 -21.54 6.24
N SER A 242 15.62 -21.10 7.45
CA SER A 242 16.08 -22.01 8.48
C SER A 242 14.83 -22.70 8.97
N ASP A 243 14.52 -23.84 8.36
CA ASP A 243 14.05 -25.05 9.04
C ASP A 243 14.02 -26.18 8.01
N ALA A 244 15.23 -26.61 7.63
CA ALA A 244 15.44 -27.99 7.25
C ALA A 244 15.94 -28.72 8.51
N ASP A 245 15.02 -29.43 9.15
CA ASP A 245 15.29 -30.62 9.98
C ASP A 245 14.15 -31.63 9.79
#